data_AF-A0A8K0UAG2-F1
#
_entry.id   AF-A0A8K0UAG2-F1
#
_cell.length_a   1.000
_cell.length_b   1.000
_cell.length_c   1.000
_cell.angle_alpha   90.00
_cell.angle_beta   90.00
_cell.angle_gamma   90.00
#
_symmetry.space_group_name_H-M   'P 1'
#
loop_
_entity.id
_entity.type
_entity.pdbx_description
1 polymer ?
#
loop_
_entity_poly.entity_id
_entity_poly.type
_entity_poly.pdbx_seq_one_letter_code
_entity_poly.pdbx_strand_id
1 'polypeptide(L)'
;MDHRPGTPPPVHHILRPHHIDLIAIFLLVFKEFHDNLPPQFLLFVYRFLLFEVSEAVQPKTHQQILWTLKSAPQTDIPNVRNLIMALETVPNQLSTADQLTNFFHSTPAIFVEKNDDEPNVLV
;
A
#
# COMPACT_ATOMS: atom_id res chain seq x y z
N MET A 1 -31.16 -8.72 -8.03
CA MET A 1 -30.86 -8.97 -6.62
C MET A 1 -31.58 -7.90 -5.81
N ASP A 2 -32.53 -8.31 -4.97
CA ASP A 2 -33.35 -7.43 -4.15
C ASP A 2 -32.53 -6.93 -2.94
N HIS A 3 -32.29 -5.62 -2.86
CA HIS A 3 -31.66 -5.02 -1.68
C HIS A 3 -32.76 -4.65 -0.67
N ARG A 4 -32.80 -5.36 0.47
CA ARG A 4 -33.63 -4.95 1.62
C ARG A 4 -32.86 -3.92 2.45
N PRO A 5 -33.45 -2.76 2.79
CA PRO A 5 -32.81 -1.78 3.68
C PRO A 5 -32.60 -2.40 5.07
N GLY A 6 -31.36 -2.34 5.58
CA GLY A 6 -30.99 -2.83 6.92
C GLY A 6 -30.09 -4.07 6.97
N THR A 7 -29.66 -4.61 5.83
CA THR A 7 -28.61 -5.65 5.82
C THR A 7 -27.25 -4.97 5.99
N PRO A 8 -26.45 -5.29 7.03
CA PRO A 8 -25.10 -4.72 7.15
C PRO A 8 -24.29 -5.06 5.88
N PRO A 9 -23.36 -4.18 5.47
CA PRO A 9 -22.51 -4.46 4.33
C PRO A 9 -21.85 -5.83 4.48
N PRO A 10 -21.67 -6.60 3.40
CA PRO A 10 -20.98 -7.87 3.47
C PRO A 10 -19.62 -7.70 4.15
N VAL A 11 -19.43 -8.36 5.29
CA VAL A 11 -18.19 -8.33 6.09
C VAL A 11 -17.10 -9.26 5.53
N HIS A 12 -17.38 -9.94 4.41
CA HIS A 12 -16.45 -10.84 3.76
C HIS A 12 -15.69 -10.11 2.65
N HIS A 13 -14.56 -9.50 2.99
CA HIS A 13 -13.63 -8.99 1.99
C HIS A 13 -12.79 -10.14 1.45
N ILE A 14 -12.92 -10.42 0.16
CA ILE A 14 -12.04 -11.37 -0.53
C ILE A 14 -10.73 -10.65 -0.81
N LEU A 15 -9.62 -11.21 -0.34
CA LEU A 15 -8.29 -10.72 -0.68
C LEU A 15 -8.06 -10.89 -2.19
N ARG A 16 -7.84 -9.76 -2.89
CA ARG A 16 -7.57 -9.70 -4.33
C ARG A 16 -6.13 -9.24 -4.56
N PRO A 17 -5.51 -9.54 -5.72
CA PRO A 17 -4.16 -9.04 -6.05
C PRO A 17 -4.01 -7.53 -5.87
N HIS A 18 -5.04 -6.75 -6.23
CA HIS A 18 -5.07 -5.29 -5.99
C HIS A 18 -4.85 -4.91 -4.51
N HIS A 19 -5.42 -5.66 -3.57
CA HIS A 19 -5.24 -5.36 -2.14
C HIS A 19 -3.79 -5.58 -1.70
N ILE A 20 -3.04 -6.48 -2.36
CA ILE A 20 -1.60 -6.67 -2.10
C ILE A 20 -0.82 -5.40 -2.46
N ASP A 21 -1.12 -4.80 -3.62
CA ASP A 21 -0.50 -3.54 -4.03
C ASP A 21 -0.82 -2.41 -3.05
N LEU A 22 -2.07 -2.30 -2.60
CA LEU A 22 -2.44 -1.27 -1.61
C LEU A 22 -1.70 -1.47 -0.29
N ILE A 23 -1.65 -2.70 0.23
CA ILE A 23 -0.93 -3.01 1.48
C ILE A 23 0.57 -2.73 1.31
N ALA A 24 1.16 -3.06 0.16
CA ALA A 24 2.55 -2.74 -0.13
C ALA A 24 2.79 -1.22 -0.14
N ILE A 25 1.87 -0.43 -0.71
CA ILE A 25 1.94 1.03 -0.64
C ILE A 25 1.85 1.50 0.81
N PHE A 26 0.95 0.94 1.63
CA PHE A 26 0.88 1.30 3.05
C PHE A 26 2.20 1.02 3.78
N LEU A 27 2.80 -0.16 3.56
CA LEU A 27 4.08 -0.54 4.17
C LEU A 27 5.20 0.41 3.71
N LEU A 28 5.34 0.62 2.41
CA LEU A 28 6.40 1.47 1.89
C LEU A 28 6.24 2.92 2.36
N VAL A 29 5.03 3.48 2.28
CA VAL A 29 4.80 4.89 2.57
C VAL A 29 4.82 5.20 4.06
N PHE A 30 4.22 4.36 4.90
CA PHE A 30 4.02 4.67 6.32
C PHE A 30 4.98 3.96 7.27
N LYS A 31 5.67 2.91 6.82
CA LYS A 31 6.67 2.20 7.64
C LYS A 31 8.10 2.46 7.17
N GLU A 32 8.36 2.35 5.86
CA GLU A 32 9.73 2.42 5.32
C GLU A 32 10.19 3.85 5.01
N PHE A 33 9.37 4.62 4.29
CA PHE A 33 9.76 5.91 3.73
C PHE A 33 9.12 7.13 4.42
N HIS A 34 8.28 6.94 5.46
CA HIS A 34 7.38 7.97 6.01
C HIS A 34 8.02 9.35 6.23
N ASP A 35 9.11 9.39 6.98
CA ASP A 35 9.78 10.66 7.37
C ASP A 35 10.57 11.32 6.24
N ASN A 36 10.71 10.62 5.10
CA ASN A 36 11.63 10.95 4.02
C ASN A 36 10.92 11.28 2.70
N LEU A 37 9.58 11.31 2.70
CA LEU A 37 8.78 11.62 1.52
C LEU A 37 8.40 13.10 1.46
N PRO A 38 8.45 13.71 0.27
CA PRO A 38 8.00 15.09 0.07
C PRO A 38 6.50 15.25 0.40
N PRO A 39 6.08 16.35 1.07
CA PRO A 39 4.69 16.54 1.45
C PRO A 39 3.69 16.49 0.29
N GLN A 40 4.05 16.99 -0.89
CA GLN A 40 3.13 16.98 -2.05
C GLN A 40 2.98 15.58 -2.66
N PHE A 41 4.05 14.79 -2.68
CA PHE A 41 3.99 13.39 -3.06
C PHE A 41 3.13 12.61 -2.06
N LEU A 42 3.35 12.82 -0.76
CA LEU A 42 2.60 12.16 0.29
C LEU A 42 1.10 12.49 0.22
N LEU A 43 0.73 13.76 0.01
CA LEU A 43 -0.66 14.18 -0.21
C LEU A 43 -1.30 13.51 -1.44
N PHE A 44 -0.54 13.36 -2.52
CA PHE A 44 -0.99 12.62 -3.71
C PHE A 44 -1.31 11.16 -3.37
N VAL A 45 -0.41 10.49 -2.65
CA VAL A 45 -0.59 9.10 -2.21
C VAL A 45 -1.77 8.94 -1.27
N TYR A 46 -1.96 9.85 -0.30
CA TYR A 46 -3.14 9.83 0.58
C TYR A 46 -4.44 9.88 -0.22
N ARG A 47 -4.54 10.79 -1.19
CA ARG A 47 -5.72 10.90 -2.06
C ARG A 47 -5.93 9.64 -2.88
N PHE A 48 -4.86 9.10 -3.47
CA PHE A 48 -4.88 7.85 -4.21
C PHE A 48 -5.43 6.70 -3.35
N LEU A 49 -4.87 6.49 -2.16
CA LEU A 49 -5.29 5.43 -1.23
C LEU A 49 -6.75 5.62 -0.78
N LEU A 50 -7.19 6.85 -0.51
CA LEU A 50 -8.59 7.11 -0.16
C LEU A 50 -9.57 6.65 -1.26
N PHE A 51 -9.25 6.89 -2.53
CA PHE A 51 -10.09 6.44 -3.64
C PHE A 51 -10.07 4.92 -3.82
N GLU A 52 -8.90 4.28 -3.78
CA GLU A 52 -8.81 2.82 -3.99
C GLU A 52 -9.38 2.02 -2.81
N VAL A 53 -9.09 2.42 -1.56
CA VAL A 53 -9.53 1.69 -0.36
C VAL A 53 -11.02 1.86 -0.09
N SER A 54 -11.60 3.00 -0.45
CA SER A 54 -13.06 3.21 -0.31
C SER A 54 -13.88 2.38 -1.29
N GLU A 55 -13.23 1.66 -2.23
CA GLU A 55 -13.88 0.93 -3.32
C GLU A 55 -14.83 1.83 -4.15
N ALA A 56 -14.62 3.15 -4.12
CA ALA A 56 -15.39 4.13 -4.88
C ALA A 56 -15.04 4.13 -6.38
N VAL A 57 -13.94 3.46 -6.75
CA VAL A 57 -13.42 3.33 -8.11
C VAL A 57 -13.16 1.87 -8.44
N GLN A 58 -13.09 1.56 -9.73
CA GLN A 58 -12.67 0.22 -10.16
C GLN A 58 -11.22 -0.03 -9.72
N PRO A 59 -10.91 -1.21 -9.11
CA PRO A 59 -9.57 -1.55 -8.68
C PRO A 59 -8.56 -1.44 -9.81
N LYS A 60 -7.52 -0.62 -9.62
CA LYS A 60 -6.43 -0.51 -10.60
C LYS A 60 -5.56 -1.76 -10.61
N THR A 61 -5.06 -2.13 -11.80
CA THR A 61 -4.03 -3.15 -11.95
C THR A 61 -2.68 -2.65 -11.44
N HIS A 62 -1.76 -3.55 -11.09
CA HIS A 62 -0.40 -3.19 -10.66
C HIS A 62 0.29 -2.18 -11.61
N GLN A 63 0.19 -2.40 -12.92
CA GLN A 63 0.75 -1.49 -13.93
C GLN A 63 0.09 -0.10 -13.91
N GLN A 64 -1.24 -0.04 -13.76
CA GLN A 64 -1.97 1.22 -13.65
C GLN A 64 -1.62 1.98 -12.38
N ILE A 65 -1.41 1.28 -11.28
CA ILE A 65 -0.94 1.85 -10.01
C ILE A 65 0.46 2.45 -10.20
N LEU A 66 1.40 1.69 -10.77
CA LEU A 66 2.75 2.17 -11.04
C LEU A 66 2.75 3.39 -11.96
N TRP A 67 1.97 3.40 -13.04
CA TRP A 67 1.86 4.56 -13.92
C TRP A 67 1.28 5.77 -13.19
N THR A 68 0.27 5.57 -12.35
CA THR A 68 -0.32 6.64 -11.55
C THR A 68 0.72 7.25 -10.61
N LEU A 69 1.48 6.43 -9.89
CA LEU A 69 2.54 6.90 -8.99
C LEU A 69 3.74 7.51 -9.72
N LYS A 70 4.12 6.99 -10.90
CA LYS A 70 5.16 7.58 -11.77
C LYS A 70 4.73 8.94 -12.35
N SER A 71 3.43 9.25 -12.35
CA SER A 71 2.88 10.56 -12.73
C SER A 71 2.71 11.55 -11.56
N ALA A 72 3.02 11.12 -10.34
CA ALA A 72 2.91 11.95 -9.14
C ALA A 72 3.89 13.14 -9.17
N PRO A 73 3.64 14.21 -8.39
CA PRO A 73 4.61 15.29 -8.24
C PRO A 73 5.91 14.78 -7.59
N GLN A 74 7.04 15.38 -7.95
CA GLN A 74 8.35 15.17 -7.32
C GLN A 74 8.90 13.73 -7.42
N THR A 75 8.59 13.03 -8.52
CA THR A 75 9.09 11.66 -8.80
C THR A 75 10.59 11.61 -9.13
N ASP A 76 11.21 12.76 -9.36
CA ASP A 76 12.65 12.92 -9.54
C ASP A 76 13.43 12.81 -8.22
N ILE A 77 12.77 13.00 -7.06
CA ILE A 77 13.39 12.90 -5.73
C ILE A 77 13.81 11.44 -5.45
N PRO A 78 15.06 11.19 -4.99
CA PRO A 78 15.59 9.84 -4.81
C PRO A 78 14.70 8.90 -3.99
N ASN A 79 14.18 9.36 -2.84
CA ASN A 79 13.33 8.54 -1.97
C ASN A 79 12.01 8.14 -2.64
N VAL A 80 11.41 9.07 -3.41
CA VAL A 80 10.19 8.79 -4.17
C VAL A 80 10.48 7.74 -5.25
N ARG A 81 11.60 7.87 -5.96
CA ARG A 81 12.02 6.88 -6.96
C ARG A 81 12.28 5.52 -6.34
N ASN A 82 12.97 5.47 -5.21
CA ASN A 82 13.26 4.23 -4.48
C ASN A 82 11.97 3.53 -4.02
N LEU A 83 11.00 4.29 -3.52
CA LEU A 83 9.68 3.76 -3.16
C LEU A 83 8.97 3.15 -4.38
N ILE A 84 8.94 3.86 -5.51
CA ILE A 84 8.28 3.37 -6.73
C ILE A 84 8.99 2.12 -7.27
N MET A 85 10.32 2.09 -7.23
CA MET A 85 11.11 0.91 -7.62
C MET A 85 10.86 -0.27 -6.70
N ALA A 86 10.78 -0.06 -5.38
CA ALA A 86 10.45 -1.10 -4.43
C ALA A 86 9.07 -1.70 -4.73
N LEU A 87 8.06 -0.85 -4.96
CA LEU A 87 6.71 -1.29 -5.33
C LEU A 87 6.70 -2.13 -6.61
N GLU A 88 7.46 -1.74 -7.64
CA GLU A 88 7.57 -2.46 -8.91
C GLU A 88 8.12 -3.89 -8.75
N THR A 89 8.87 -4.16 -7.68
CA THR A 89 9.41 -5.50 -7.40
C THR A 89 8.49 -6.39 -6.58
N VAL A 90 7.43 -5.85 -5.97
CA VAL A 90 6.56 -6.58 -5.03
C VAL A 90 6.01 -7.88 -5.62
N PRO A 91 5.45 -7.92 -6.85
CA PRO A 91 4.92 -9.17 -7.40
C PRO A 91 5.96 -10.29 -7.48
N ASN A 92 7.22 -9.94 -7.80
CA ASN A 92 8.31 -10.92 -7.90
C ASN A 92 8.72 -11.47 -6.54
N GLN A 93 8.53 -10.69 -5.47
CA GLN A 93 8.86 -11.07 -4.10
C GLN A 93 7.81 -11.97 -3.45
N LEU A 94 6.66 -12.21 -4.11
CA LEU A 94 5.52 -12.95 -3.55
C LEU A 94 5.24 -14.24 -4.36
N SER A 95 6.29 -14.85 -4.88
CA SER A 95 6.20 -16.03 -5.75
C SER A 95 5.94 -17.35 -4.99
N THR A 96 6.15 -17.36 -3.66
CA THR A 96 5.90 -18.53 -2.81
C THR A 96 4.91 -18.23 -1.68
N ALA A 97 4.28 -19.27 -1.15
CA ALA A 97 3.36 -19.15 -0.01
C ALA A 97 4.07 -18.59 1.24
N ASP A 98 5.32 -18.99 1.48
CA ASP A 98 6.12 -18.48 2.60
C ASP A 98 6.40 -16.99 2.45
N GLN A 99 6.76 -16.55 1.24
CA GLN A 99 6.97 -15.13 0.94
C GLN A 99 5.70 -14.30 1.16
N LEU A 100 4.55 -14.81 0.69
CA LEU A 100 3.26 -14.15 0.92
C LEU A 100 2.90 -14.09 2.40
N THR A 101 3.16 -15.16 3.15
CA THR A 101 2.94 -15.20 4.60
C THR A 101 3.79 -14.17 5.32
N ASN A 102 5.08 -14.11 5.00
CA ASN A 102 6.02 -13.14 5.57
C ASN A 102 5.63 -11.70 5.24
N PHE A 103 5.14 -11.44 4.03
CA PHE A 103 4.61 -10.14 3.65
C PHE A 103 3.45 -9.71 4.57
N PHE A 104 2.46 -10.58 4.81
CA PHE A 104 1.33 -10.26 5.69
C PHE A 104 1.72 -10.11 7.17
N HIS A 105 2.73 -10.84 7.65
CA HIS A 105 3.27 -10.64 8.98
C HIS A 105 3.90 -9.26 9.19
N SER A 106 4.28 -8.57 8.11
CA SER A 106 4.83 -7.21 8.21
C SER A 106 3.75 -6.13 8.38
N THR A 107 2.48 -6.43 8.07
CA THR A 107 1.35 -5.47 8.05
C THR A 107 0.99 -4.90 9.43
N PRO A 108 0.93 -5.68 10.52
CA PRO A 108 0.59 -5.14 11.85
C PRO A 108 1.51 -4.00 12.30
N ALA A 109 2.77 -3.97 11.85
CA ALA A 109 3.73 -2.93 12.19
C ALA A 109 3.34 -1.52 11.73
N ILE A 110 2.34 -1.37 10.85
CA ILE A 110 1.79 -0.06 10.46
C ILE A 110 0.87 0.51 11.54
N PHE A 111 0.27 -0.36 12.37
CA PHE A 111 -0.76 0.02 13.36
C PHE A 111 -0.26 0.02 14.80
N VAL A 112 0.91 -0.58 15.05
CA VAL A 112 1.57 -0.53 16.35
C VAL A 112 2.34 0.79 16.41
N GLU A 113 1.99 1.66 17.36
CA GLU A 113 2.80 2.84 17.67
C GLU A 113 4.23 2.38 17.93
N LYS A 114 5.19 2.91 17.17
CA LYS A 114 6.61 2.73 17.51
C LYS A 114 6.79 3.29 18.92
N ASN A 115 7.01 2.42 19.90
CA ASN A 115 7.70 2.86 21.11
C ASN A 115 9.09 3.32 20.66
N ASP A 116 9.49 4.53 21.03
CA ASP A 116 10.76 5.15 20.64
C ASP A 116 12.01 4.30 20.99
N ASP A 117 11.85 3.23 21.76
CA ASP A 117 12.90 2.34 22.26
C ASP A 117 13.12 1.04 21.46
N GLU A 118 12.38 0.78 20.37
CA GLU A 118 12.56 -0.46 19.58
C GLU A 118 13.59 -0.31 18.43
N PRO A 119 14.66 -1.15 18.38
CA PRO A 119 15.66 -1.07 17.32
C PRO A 119 15.08 -1.49 15.96
N ASN A 120 15.46 -0.78 14.90
CA ASN A 120 15.07 -1.10 13.53
C ASN A 120 15.51 -2.52 13.16
N VAL A 121 14.56 -3.45 13.10
CA VAL A 121 14.83 -4.83 12.66
C VAL A 121 14.63 -4.89 11.15
N LEU A 122 15.64 -4.46 10.38
CA LEU A 122 15.93 -4.97 9.03
C LEU A 122 17.43 -4.75 8.73
N VAL A 123 18.18 -5.86 8.70
CA VAL A 123 19.54 -6.00 8.13
C VAL A 123 19.42 -6.82 6.85
#